data_AF-A0A521HS98-F1
#
_entry.id   AF-A0A521HS98-F1
#
_cell.length_a   1.000
_cell.length_b   1.000
_cell.length_c   1.000
_cell.angle_alpha   90.00
_cell.angle_beta   90.00
_cell.angle_gamma   90.00
#
_symmetry.space_group_name_H-M   'P 1'
#
loop_
_entity.id
_entity.type
_entity.pdbx_description
1 polymer ?
#
loop_
_entity_poly.entity_id
_entity_poly.type
_entity_poly.pdbx_seq_one_letter_code
_entity_poly.pdbx_strand_id
1 'polypeptide(L)'
;MSWQYLLAWLLPLFAGSGVVLAIGGHRRMPGNLCAMAGTGFLLGLFVTGILCGLVARDNVQSAFADVAPWLAAIGILAWVAALGLRGKPWPEASFVQGNTDPGFFARRSREGGNLVSLPFNRMKALDPRLRGDEGNKSALPKFALGWRLVWWLLLAMIGLRIHALASEVLLRPTFPWDAWAAWAVKPKAWFLLGHYAGYEPMQQWLANPGTTLRTSAIWDYPELLAWIQVWFASAEGSWNEPLINAVWLGVLVAIGLGSYGSWRALGVAPLWSMILVYGLLSLPLIDAHVALAGYADLWLAATFGLAILSWLRWLRWKQHGQWLLAAALAICMPFIKLEGAVWLLIASVLAGLTLLPQRWRWMTVGAIVLMLGAGLLFGGLVLPVFGLGWVHLSWGSVVVPALGELDLHWHPVGVEMLSGLFTLPNWHLLWYLLPLVLVLRWRGFLVDQTLRWLGILLLCCATFLFVLFFFTEASAWAENYTSSNRLIMHLVPAVFTLMALLLRGVSVPGADKSPESEAPSLPG
;
A
#
# COMPACT_ATOMS: atom_id res chain seq x y z
N MET A 1 -30.74 0.78 -8.81
CA MET A 1 -29.50 0.00 -8.86
C MET A 1 -29.86 -1.43 -9.21
N SER A 2 -29.34 -1.98 -10.31
CA SER A 2 -29.67 -3.35 -10.77
C SER A 2 -28.99 -4.41 -9.89
N TRP A 3 -29.51 -5.65 -9.92
CA TRP A 3 -28.86 -6.78 -9.25
C TRP A 3 -27.47 -7.08 -9.83
N GLN A 4 -27.30 -6.94 -11.14
CA GLN A 4 -26.01 -7.14 -11.82
C GLN A 4 -24.97 -6.13 -11.32
N TYR A 5 -25.36 -4.85 -11.23
CA TYR A 5 -24.47 -3.81 -10.72
C TYR A 5 -24.10 -4.05 -9.25
N LEU A 6 -25.02 -4.53 -8.39
CA LEU A 6 -24.66 -4.94 -7.03
C LEU A 6 -23.64 -6.10 -7.02
N LEU A 7 -23.83 -7.11 -7.88
CA LEU A 7 -22.89 -8.22 -8.01
C LEU A 7 -21.52 -7.77 -8.56
N ALA A 8 -21.48 -6.71 -9.37
CA ALA A 8 -20.24 -6.11 -9.85
C ALA A 8 -19.33 -5.61 -8.72
N TRP A 9 -19.91 -5.27 -7.56
CA TRP A 9 -19.19 -4.94 -6.33
C TRP A 9 -18.85 -6.16 -5.47
N LEU A 10 -19.81 -7.07 -5.32
CA LEU A 10 -19.69 -8.20 -4.40
C LEU A 10 -18.76 -9.30 -4.92
N LEU A 11 -18.74 -9.57 -6.24
CA LEU A 11 -17.91 -10.64 -6.81
C LEU A 11 -16.40 -10.36 -6.68
N PRO A 12 -15.88 -9.16 -7.01
CA PRO A 12 -14.48 -8.83 -6.74
C PRO A 12 -14.13 -8.96 -5.27
N LEU A 13 -14.98 -8.43 -4.37
CA LEU A 13 -14.77 -8.56 -2.92
C LEU A 13 -14.71 -10.03 -2.49
N PHE A 14 -15.66 -10.85 -2.93
CA PHE A 14 -15.75 -12.26 -2.60
C PHE A 14 -14.52 -13.03 -3.11
N ALA A 15 -14.19 -12.88 -4.39
CA ALA A 15 -13.08 -13.57 -5.02
C ALA A 15 -11.73 -13.18 -4.40
N GLY A 16 -11.46 -11.87 -4.33
CA GLY A 16 -10.20 -11.39 -3.81
C GLY A 16 -10.02 -11.60 -2.31
N SER A 17 -11.08 -11.49 -1.49
CA SER A 17 -10.99 -11.83 -0.05
C SER A 17 -10.74 -13.32 0.18
N GLY A 18 -11.35 -14.19 -0.64
CA GLY A 18 -11.07 -15.62 -0.66
C GLY A 18 -9.61 -15.91 -0.98
N VAL A 19 -9.06 -15.28 -2.03
CA VAL A 19 -7.65 -15.40 -2.43
C VAL A 19 -6.72 -14.91 -1.32
N VAL A 20 -6.98 -13.74 -0.75
CA VAL A 20 -6.18 -13.20 0.36
C VAL A 20 -6.20 -14.13 1.58
N LEU A 21 -7.33 -14.76 1.91
CA LEU A 21 -7.39 -15.73 2.99
C LEU A 21 -6.66 -17.03 2.66
N ALA A 22 -6.82 -17.56 1.46
CA ALA A 22 -6.17 -18.78 1.02
C ALA A 22 -4.64 -18.63 1.07
N ILE A 23 -4.14 -17.49 0.62
CA ILE A 23 -2.72 -17.15 0.63
C ILE A 23 -2.24 -16.80 2.04
N GLY A 24 -2.99 -15.98 2.78
CA GLY A 24 -2.57 -15.35 4.04
C GLY A 24 -2.36 -16.29 5.23
N GLY A 25 -2.83 -17.54 5.15
CA GLY A 25 -2.63 -18.57 6.16
C GLY A 25 -3.46 -18.39 7.44
N HIS A 26 -3.21 -19.24 8.45
CA HIS A 26 -4.15 -19.49 9.56
C HIS A 26 -4.01 -18.59 10.79
N ARG A 27 -2.95 -17.77 10.88
CA ARG A 27 -2.74 -16.96 12.09
C ARG A 27 -3.81 -15.88 12.18
N ARG A 28 -4.78 -16.07 13.08
CA ARG A 28 -5.75 -15.04 13.47
C ARG A 28 -5.03 -13.94 14.22
N MET A 29 -4.83 -12.80 13.57
CA MET A 29 -4.31 -11.58 14.19
C MET A 29 -5.43 -10.54 14.29
N PRO A 30 -5.37 -9.64 15.28
CA PRO A 30 -6.30 -8.51 15.37
C PRO A 30 -6.33 -7.73 14.05
N GLY A 31 -7.52 -7.44 13.54
CA GLY A 31 -7.69 -6.66 12.31
C GLY A 31 -7.53 -7.45 11.00
N ASN A 32 -7.24 -8.76 11.03
CA ASN A 32 -7.11 -9.56 9.80
C ASN A 32 -8.33 -9.50 8.88
N LEU A 33 -9.55 -9.46 9.42
CA LEU A 33 -10.76 -9.35 8.62
C LEU A 33 -10.82 -8.02 7.85
N CYS A 34 -10.45 -6.91 8.49
CA CYS A 34 -10.35 -5.61 7.81
C CYS A 34 -9.25 -5.62 6.75
N ALA A 35 -8.07 -6.16 7.09
CA ALA A 35 -6.96 -6.28 6.14
C ALA A 35 -7.36 -7.11 4.91
N MET A 36 -8.04 -8.23 5.14
CA MET A 36 -8.56 -9.13 4.12
C MET A 36 -9.63 -8.45 3.27
N ALA A 37 -10.60 -7.75 3.86
CA ALA A 37 -11.65 -7.07 3.11
C ALA A 37 -11.07 -5.97 2.22
N GLY A 38 -10.19 -5.13 2.75
CA GLY A 38 -9.58 -4.04 1.98
C GLY A 38 -8.65 -4.56 0.88
N THR A 39 -7.67 -5.38 1.24
CA THR A 39 -6.72 -5.92 0.26
C THR A 39 -7.38 -6.87 -0.73
N GLY A 40 -8.35 -7.65 -0.26
CA GLY A 40 -9.13 -8.56 -1.09
C GLY A 40 -10.00 -7.83 -2.10
N PHE A 41 -10.67 -6.75 -1.72
CA PHE A 41 -11.43 -5.94 -2.67
C PHE A 41 -10.56 -5.44 -3.83
N LEU A 42 -9.40 -4.85 -3.50
CA LEU A 42 -8.49 -4.30 -4.50
C LEU A 42 -7.92 -5.40 -5.41
N LEU A 43 -7.45 -6.51 -4.83
CA LEU A 43 -6.95 -7.65 -5.61
C LEU A 43 -8.03 -8.25 -6.50
N GLY A 44 -9.25 -8.37 -5.98
CA GLY A 44 -10.41 -8.84 -6.73
C GLY A 44 -10.69 -7.99 -7.96
N LEU A 45 -10.65 -6.66 -7.82
CA LEU A 45 -10.85 -5.73 -8.93
C LEU A 45 -9.75 -5.87 -10.00
N PHE A 46 -8.51 -6.14 -9.62
CA PHE A 46 -7.44 -6.39 -10.59
C PHE A 46 -7.65 -7.70 -11.34
N VAL A 47 -8.05 -8.77 -10.65
CA VAL A 47 -8.43 -10.03 -11.31
C VAL A 47 -9.58 -9.80 -12.27
N THR A 48 -10.60 -9.03 -11.87
CA THR A 48 -11.72 -8.65 -12.73
C THR A 48 -11.27 -7.91 -13.99
N GLY A 49 -10.44 -6.87 -13.84
CA GLY A 49 -9.93 -6.09 -14.98
C GLY A 49 -9.10 -6.94 -15.95
N ILE A 50 -8.23 -7.82 -15.42
CA ILE A 50 -7.46 -8.77 -16.24
C ILE A 50 -8.38 -9.72 -17.00
N LEU A 51 -9.37 -10.32 -16.33
CA LEU A 51 -10.32 -11.22 -16.98
C LEU A 51 -11.17 -10.53 -18.05
N CYS A 52 -11.64 -9.30 -17.80
CA CYS A 52 -12.34 -8.51 -18.81
C CYS A 52 -11.47 -8.28 -20.04
N GLY A 53 -10.20 -7.90 -19.84
CA GLY A 53 -9.25 -7.71 -20.93
C GLY A 53 -8.87 -8.99 -21.67
N LEU A 54 -9.14 -10.18 -21.13
CA LEU A 54 -8.87 -11.47 -21.79
C LEU A 54 -10.11 -12.05 -22.48
N VAL A 55 -11.30 -11.89 -21.89
CA VAL A 55 -12.52 -12.60 -22.30
C VAL A 55 -13.46 -11.71 -23.11
N ALA A 56 -13.54 -10.41 -22.79
CA ALA A 56 -14.59 -9.53 -23.29
C ALA A 56 -14.11 -8.55 -24.38
N ARG A 57 -12.99 -8.83 -25.05
CA ARG A 57 -12.42 -7.92 -26.06
C ARG A 57 -13.34 -7.69 -27.26
N ASP A 58 -14.00 -8.74 -27.73
CA ASP A 58 -14.85 -8.68 -28.92
C ASP A 58 -16.30 -8.26 -28.60
N ASN A 59 -16.72 -8.38 -27.34
CA ASN A 59 -18.05 -7.99 -26.88
C ASN A 59 -17.96 -7.29 -25.50
N VAL A 60 -17.54 -6.04 -25.53
CA VAL A 60 -17.30 -5.22 -24.33
C VAL A 60 -18.58 -4.98 -23.53
N GLN A 61 -19.74 -4.97 -24.20
CA GLN A 61 -21.04 -4.75 -23.55
C GLN A 61 -21.50 -5.94 -22.71
N SER A 62 -21.08 -7.17 -23.05
CA SER A 62 -21.37 -8.38 -22.25
C SER A 62 -20.29 -8.71 -21.22
N ALA A 63 -19.28 -7.85 -21.03
CA ALA A 63 -18.12 -8.14 -20.17
C ALA A 63 -18.50 -8.65 -18.78
N PHE A 64 -19.50 -8.06 -18.12
CA PHE A 64 -19.99 -8.55 -16.84
C PHE A 64 -20.51 -9.99 -16.91
N ALA A 65 -21.39 -10.29 -17.87
CA ALA A 65 -22.00 -11.61 -18.02
C ALA A 65 -20.97 -12.69 -18.35
N ASP A 66 -19.96 -12.34 -19.15
CA ASP A 66 -18.92 -13.27 -19.58
C ASP A 66 -17.88 -13.54 -18.49
N VAL A 67 -17.55 -12.54 -17.67
CA VAL A 67 -16.49 -12.62 -16.64
C VAL A 67 -17.02 -13.05 -15.26
N ALA A 68 -18.27 -12.73 -14.92
CA ALA A 68 -18.83 -13.05 -13.61
C ALA A 68 -18.75 -14.54 -13.21
N PRO A 69 -19.02 -15.52 -14.11
CA PRO A 69 -18.88 -16.94 -13.80
C PRO A 69 -17.45 -17.35 -13.43
N TRP A 70 -16.45 -16.82 -14.14
CA TRP A 70 -15.03 -17.07 -13.86
C TRP A 70 -14.63 -16.51 -12.50
N LEU A 71 -15.04 -15.28 -12.21
CA LEU A 71 -14.73 -14.62 -10.95
C LEU A 71 -15.39 -15.34 -9.76
N ALA A 72 -16.64 -15.81 -9.93
CA ALA A 72 -17.33 -16.63 -8.95
C ALA A 72 -16.60 -17.97 -8.72
N ALA A 73 -16.18 -18.66 -9.79
CA ALA A 73 -15.44 -19.91 -9.70
C ALA A 73 -14.10 -19.73 -8.96
N ILE A 74 -13.32 -18.69 -9.29
CA ILE A 74 -12.09 -18.34 -8.59
C ILE A 74 -12.37 -18.11 -7.11
N GLY A 75 -13.42 -17.35 -6.78
CA GLY A 75 -13.81 -17.09 -5.40
C GLY A 75 -14.20 -18.36 -4.64
N ILE A 76 -15.02 -19.23 -5.23
CA ILE A 76 -15.42 -20.50 -4.62
C ILE A 76 -14.19 -21.37 -4.34
N LEU A 77 -13.31 -21.56 -5.34
CA LEU A 77 -12.08 -22.34 -5.17
C LEU A 77 -11.17 -21.76 -4.10
N ALA A 78 -11.00 -20.43 -4.08
CA ALA A 78 -10.17 -19.76 -3.08
C ALA A 78 -10.75 -19.88 -1.67
N TRP A 79 -12.07 -19.75 -1.50
CA TRP A 79 -12.72 -19.94 -0.21
C TRP A 79 -12.69 -21.39 0.26
N VAL A 80 -12.88 -22.36 -0.65
CA VAL A 80 -12.71 -23.79 -0.35
C VAL A 80 -11.28 -24.07 0.09
N ALA A 81 -10.28 -23.54 -0.60
CA ALA A 81 -8.88 -23.65 -0.19
C ALA A 81 -8.65 -22.99 1.18
N ALA A 82 -9.16 -21.77 1.41
CA ALA A 82 -9.02 -21.06 2.67
C ALA A 82 -9.66 -21.80 3.85
N LEU A 83 -10.82 -22.43 3.65
CA LEU A 83 -11.52 -23.20 4.68
C LEU A 83 -10.94 -24.61 4.88
N GLY A 84 -10.57 -25.29 3.79
CA GLY A 84 -9.98 -26.63 3.82
C GLY A 84 -8.58 -26.65 4.43
N LEU A 85 -7.79 -25.61 4.17
CA LEU A 85 -6.45 -25.48 4.76
C LEU A 85 -6.51 -25.14 6.26
N ARG A 86 -7.56 -24.46 6.75
CA ARG A 86 -7.70 -24.00 8.16
C ARG A 86 -7.58 -25.10 9.21
N GLY A 87 -7.72 -26.38 8.85
CA GLY A 87 -7.61 -27.51 9.76
C GLY A 87 -6.23 -28.16 9.88
N LYS A 88 -5.25 -27.82 9.02
CA LYS A 88 -3.92 -28.44 9.06
C LYS A 88 -2.89 -27.43 9.58
N PRO A 89 -2.22 -27.69 10.72
CA PRO A 89 -1.02 -26.93 11.03
C PRO A 89 -0.06 -27.10 9.85
N TRP A 90 0.39 -26.00 9.27
CA TRP A 90 1.47 -26.06 8.29
C TRP A 90 2.61 -26.80 8.98
N PRO A 91 3.23 -27.82 8.35
CA PRO A 91 4.36 -28.50 8.96
C PRO A 91 5.33 -27.41 9.38
N GLU A 92 5.57 -27.30 10.69
CA GLU A 92 6.58 -26.40 11.21
C GLU A 92 7.87 -26.84 10.56
N ALA A 93 8.22 -26.20 9.45
CA ALA A 93 9.55 -26.30 8.90
C ALA A 93 10.42 -25.90 10.09
N SER A 94 11.21 -26.86 10.56
CA SER A 94 12.15 -26.78 11.68
C SER A 94 13.26 -25.78 11.31
N PHE A 95 12.86 -24.54 11.08
CA PHE A 95 13.73 -23.40 11.04
C PHE A 95 14.10 -23.16 12.49
N VAL A 96 15.28 -23.68 12.83
CA VAL A 96 16.08 -23.27 13.97
C VAL A 96 15.79 -21.79 14.21
N GLN A 97 15.04 -21.50 15.28
CA GLN A 97 15.00 -20.17 15.85
C GLN A 97 16.46 -19.84 16.14
N GLY A 98 17.07 -19.09 15.23
CA GLY A 98 18.38 -18.51 15.42
C GLY A 98 18.26 -17.73 16.72
N ASN A 99 18.88 -18.28 17.75
CA ASN A 99 18.89 -17.80 19.10
C ASN A 99 19.44 -16.36 19.07
N THR A 100 18.56 -15.36 18.88
CA THR A 100 18.88 -13.97 19.14
C THR A 100 18.80 -13.80 20.65
N ASP A 101 19.72 -14.47 21.34
CA ASP A 101 20.00 -14.24 22.74
C ASP A 101 20.65 -12.85 22.83
N PRO A 102 19.98 -11.83 23.37
CA PRO A 102 20.56 -10.50 23.52
C PRO A 102 21.75 -10.51 24.51
N GLY A 103 21.96 -11.62 25.24
CA GLY A 103 23.01 -11.77 26.24
C GLY A 103 24.42 -12.08 25.71
N PHE A 104 24.58 -12.44 24.43
CA PHE A 104 25.89 -12.93 23.95
C PHE A 104 26.95 -11.81 23.78
N PHE A 105 26.56 -10.54 23.68
CA PHE A 105 27.52 -9.42 23.66
C PHE A 105 27.98 -8.96 25.05
N ALA A 106 27.31 -9.39 26.13
CA ALA A 106 27.71 -9.04 27.50
C ALA A 106 28.73 -10.03 28.11
N ARG A 107 29.02 -11.15 27.44
CA ARG A 107 29.88 -12.22 27.99
C ARG A 107 31.31 -12.26 27.47
N ARG A 108 31.71 -11.34 26.57
CA ARG A 108 33.07 -11.33 25.98
C ARG A 108 33.99 -10.18 26.42
N SER A 109 33.63 -9.41 27.46
CA SER A 109 34.51 -8.41 28.07
C SER A 109 35.04 -8.79 29.46
N ARG A 110 34.99 -10.08 29.82
CA ARG A 110 35.41 -10.59 31.14
C ARG A 110 36.56 -11.60 31.06
N GLU A 111 37.61 -11.27 30.32
CA GLU A 111 38.93 -11.90 30.48
C GLU A 111 40.01 -10.83 30.40
N GLY A 112 40.68 -10.59 31.53
CA GLY A 112 41.84 -9.71 31.62
C GLY A 112 41.69 -8.58 32.65
N GLY A 113 41.96 -8.87 33.93
CA GLY A 113 42.14 -7.82 34.94
C GLY A 113 41.89 -8.28 36.37
N ASN A 114 42.95 -8.72 37.03
CA ASN A 114 43.04 -8.82 38.49
C ASN A 114 42.50 -7.54 39.15
N LEU A 115 41.63 -7.67 40.17
CA LEU A 115 41.64 -6.85 41.40
C LEU A 115 40.48 -7.27 42.33
N VAL A 116 40.89 -7.74 43.52
CA VAL A 116 40.28 -7.57 44.85
C VAL A 116 38.87 -8.12 45.08
N SER A 117 38.85 -9.22 45.84
CA SER A 117 37.74 -9.76 46.61
C SER A 117 37.19 -8.79 47.66
N LEU A 118 35.87 -8.63 47.72
CA LEU A 118 35.14 -8.21 48.92
C LEU A 118 34.01 -9.22 49.20
N PRO A 119 33.83 -9.65 50.46
CA PRO A 119 32.76 -10.56 50.83
C PRO A 119 31.51 -9.75 51.20
N PHE A 120 30.34 -10.10 50.63
CA PHE A 120 29.07 -9.68 51.21
C PHE A 120 28.24 -10.91 51.59
N ASN A 121 28.14 -11.08 52.90
CA ASN A 121 27.40 -12.11 53.61
C ASN A 121 25.90 -11.74 53.67
N ARG A 122 25.07 -12.80 53.60
CA ARG A 122 23.79 -13.02 54.31
C ARG A 122 22.88 -11.81 54.61
N MET A 123 21.65 -11.88 54.10
CA MET A 123 20.46 -11.79 54.97
C MET A 123 19.29 -12.63 54.40
N LYS A 124 18.92 -13.65 55.17
CA LYS A 124 17.60 -14.30 55.15
C LYS A 124 16.61 -13.37 55.85
N ALA A 125 15.38 -13.26 55.34
CA ALA A 125 14.17 -13.28 56.17
C ALA A 125 12.93 -13.46 55.27
N LEU A 126 12.27 -14.61 55.43
CA LEU A 126 10.87 -14.83 55.11
C LEU A 126 10.02 -14.12 56.17
N ASP A 127 8.94 -13.46 55.76
CA ASP A 127 7.81 -13.15 56.64
C ASP A 127 6.50 -13.66 55.99
N PRO A 128 5.91 -14.76 56.50
CA PRO A 128 4.64 -15.27 56.04
C PRO A 128 3.59 -15.07 57.15
N ARG A 129 3.00 -13.87 57.27
CA ARG A 129 1.76 -13.61 58.05
C ARG A 129 1.32 -12.14 57.91
N LEU A 130 0.58 -11.79 56.86
CA LEU A 130 -0.52 -10.82 56.96
C LEU A 130 -1.58 -11.17 55.91
N ARG A 131 -2.50 -12.03 56.34
CA ARG A 131 -3.82 -12.28 55.77
C ARG A 131 -4.73 -11.14 56.23
N GLY A 132 -5.50 -10.58 55.31
CA GLY A 132 -6.69 -9.79 55.63
C GLY A 132 -6.76 -8.45 54.89
N ASP A 133 -7.40 -8.43 53.73
CA ASP A 133 -8.61 -7.60 53.58
C ASP A 133 -9.41 -8.05 52.35
N GLU A 134 -10.56 -8.68 52.62
CA GLU A 134 -11.67 -8.79 51.69
C GLU A 134 -12.35 -7.43 51.62
N GLY A 135 -12.44 -6.81 50.45
CA GLY A 135 -13.27 -5.62 50.31
C GLY A 135 -12.85 -4.55 49.32
N ASN A 136 -12.22 -4.88 48.19
CA ASN A 136 -12.13 -3.92 47.09
C ASN A 136 -12.99 -4.41 45.93
N LYS A 137 -14.30 -4.16 46.02
CA LYS A 137 -15.19 -4.14 44.86
C LYS A 137 -14.61 -3.11 43.90
N SER A 138 -13.91 -3.66 42.91
CA SER A 138 -13.28 -2.98 41.79
C SER A 138 -14.24 -1.98 41.15
N ALA A 139 -14.16 -0.73 41.60
CA ALA A 139 -14.60 0.39 40.79
C ALA A 139 -13.74 0.36 39.51
N LEU A 140 -14.27 -0.26 38.46
CA LEU A 140 -13.67 -0.21 37.12
C LEU A 140 -13.30 1.25 36.83
N PRO A 141 -12.04 1.55 36.50
CA PRO A 141 -11.60 2.93 36.38
C PRO A 141 -12.40 3.60 35.25
N LYS A 142 -13.15 4.64 35.60
CA LYS A 142 -13.98 5.45 34.67
C LYS A 142 -13.21 5.96 33.43
N PHE A 143 -11.88 5.93 33.47
CA PHE A 143 -10.98 6.27 32.34
C PHE A 143 -10.95 5.24 31.20
N ALA A 144 -11.34 3.98 31.41
CA ALA A 144 -11.34 2.97 30.34
C ALA A 144 -12.41 3.22 29.25
N LEU A 145 -13.44 4.03 29.55
CA LEU A 145 -14.52 4.35 28.62
C LEU A 145 -14.11 5.41 27.58
N GLY A 146 -13.15 6.29 27.91
CA GLY A 146 -12.80 7.47 27.11
C GLY A 146 -12.23 7.12 25.73
N TRP A 147 -11.27 6.19 25.65
CA TRP A 147 -10.62 5.87 24.37
C TRP A 147 -11.57 5.14 23.41
N ARG A 148 -12.49 4.31 23.93
CA ARG A 148 -13.51 3.62 23.12
C ARG A 148 -14.49 4.60 22.52
N LEU A 149 -14.90 5.62 23.28
CA LEU A 149 -15.74 6.69 22.78
C LEU A 149 -15.04 7.46 21.65
N VAL A 150 -13.77 7.84 21.84
CA VAL A 150 -12.98 8.50 20.78
C VAL A 150 -12.85 7.61 19.55
N TRP A 151 -12.64 6.31 19.72
CA TRP A 151 -12.57 5.35 18.62
C TRP A 151 -13.89 5.30 17.82
N TRP A 152 -15.04 5.24 18.50
CA TRP A 152 -16.36 5.25 17.85
C TRP A 152 -16.67 6.59 17.19
N LEU A 153 -16.28 7.70 17.81
CA LEU A 153 -16.41 9.03 17.23
C LEU A 153 -15.60 9.13 15.93
N LEU A 154 -14.35 8.67 15.92
CA LEU A 154 -13.52 8.64 14.72
C LEU A 154 -14.14 7.78 13.62
N LEU A 155 -14.68 6.61 13.97
CA LEU A 155 -15.38 5.76 13.01
C LEU A 155 -16.62 6.47 12.43
N ALA A 156 -17.40 7.16 13.26
CA ALA A 156 -18.54 7.95 12.81
C ALA A 156 -18.11 9.10 11.88
N MET A 157 -17.00 9.78 12.18
CA MET A 157 -16.44 10.83 11.31
C MET A 157 -15.94 10.27 9.97
N ILE A 158 -15.31 9.10 9.96
CA ILE A 158 -14.95 8.40 8.72
C ILE A 158 -16.21 8.06 7.92
N GLY A 159 -17.25 7.53 8.58
CA GLY A 159 -18.53 7.23 7.95
C GLY A 159 -19.18 8.47 7.31
N LEU A 160 -19.19 9.59 8.03
CA LEU A 160 -19.69 10.87 7.52
C LEU A 160 -18.86 11.35 6.32
N ARG A 161 -17.53 11.22 6.38
CA ARG A 161 -16.63 11.60 5.27
C ARG A 161 -16.87 10.77 4.03
N ILE A 162 -16.97 9.45 4.17
CA ILE A 162 -17.30 8.53 3.08
C ILE A 162 -18.67 8.87 2.50
N HIS A 163 -19.67 9.19 3.32
CA HIS A 163 -20.99 9.58 2.85
C HIS A 163 -20.97 10.88 2.04
N ALA A 164 -20.22 11.89 2.50
CA ALA A 164 -20.04 13.13 1.75
C ALA A 164 -19.37 12.88 0.39
N LEU A 165 -18.30 12.09 0.36
CA LEU A 165 -17.60 11.72 -0.88
C LEU A 165 -18.47 10.88 -1.81
N ALA A 166 -19.28 9.95 -1.27
CA ALA A 166 -20.24 9.19 -2.05
C ALA A 166 -21.24 10.12 -2.74
N SER A 167 -21.71 11.15 -2.05
CA SER A 167 -22.60 12.16 -2.61
C SER A 167 -21.92 12.92 -3.76
N GLU A 168 -20.66 13.34 -3.57
CA GLU A 168 -19.91 14.01 -4.64
C GLU A 168 -19.72 13.13 -5.88
N VAL A 169 -19.33 11.88 -5.70
CA VAL A 169 -19.09 10.94 -6.82
C VAL A 169 -20.38 10.57 -7.55
N LEU A 170 -21.47 10.34 -6.82
CA LEU A 170 -22.73 9.91 -7.41
C LEU A 170 -23.52 11.06 -8.08
N LEU A 171 -23.22 12.31 -7.73
CA LEU A 171 -23.93 13.47 -8.27
C LEU A 171 -23.15 14.18 -9.38
N ARG A 172 -21.84 13.98 -9.50
CA ARG A 172 -21.01 14.66 -10.50
C ARG A 172 -20.67 13.75 -11.68
N PRO A 173 -20.77 14.25 -12.93
CA PRO A 173 -20.18 13.58 -14.08
C PRO A 173 -18.64 13.59 -13.98
N THR A 174 -17.98 12.80 -14.83
CA THR A 174 -16.51 12.79 -14.88
C THR A 174 -16.00 14.18 -15.25
N PHE A 175 -15.10 14.72 -14.44
CA PHE A 175 -14.59 16.06 -14.68
C PHE A 175 -13.78 16.09 -15.99
N PRO A 176 -14.03 17.04 -16.91
CA PRO A 176 -13.46 17.07 -18.26
C PRO A 176 -12.01 17.60 -18.26
N TRP A 177 -11.15 16.93 -17.49
CA TRP A 177 -9.72 17.19 -17.39
C TRP A 177 -9.00 15.86 -17.58
N ASP A 178 -7.99 15.57 -16.76
CA ASP A 178 -7.17 14.37 -16.82
C ASP A 178 -7.97 13.08 -16.57
N ALA A 179 -8.89 13.05 -15.59
CA ALA A 179 -9.78 11.90 -15.37
C ALA A 179 -10.53 11.47 -16.64
N TRP A 180 -11.07 12.44 -17.38
CA TRP A 180 -11.76 12.18 -18.64
C TRP A 180 -10.77 11.85 -19.76
N ALA A 181 -9.88 12.80 -20.09
CA ALA A 181 -9.03 12.75 -21.28
C ALA A 181 -8.06 11.58 -21.26
N ALA A 182 -7.55 11.25 -20.07
CA ALA A 182 -6.58 10.19 -19.90
C ALA A 182 -7.28 8.84 -19.66
N TRP A 183 -8.18 8.79 -18.68
CA TRP A 183 -8.59 7.49 -18.10
C TRP A 183 -9.98 7.00 -18.52
N ALA A 184 -10.92 7.89 -18.86
CA ALA A 184 -12.30 7.51 -19.19
C ALA A 184 -12.56 7.41 -20.69
N VAL A 185 -11.82 8.12 -21.54
CA VAL A 185 -12.05 8.14 -23.00
C VAL A 185 -11.92 6.76 -23.64
N LYS A 186 -10.84 6.02 -23.34
CA LYS A 186 -10.62 4.66 -23.89
C LYS A 186 -11.76 3.70 -23.55
N PRO A 187 -12.09 3.45 -22.26
CA PRO A 187 -13.15 2.51 -21.92
C PRO A 187 -14.52 2.97 -22.40
N LYS A 188 -14.80 4.28 -22.41
CA LYS A 188 -16.05 4.81 -22.98
C LYS A 188 -16.18 4.50 -24.46
N ALA A 189 -15.11 4.72 -25.23
CA ALA A 189 -15.09 4.40 -26.65
C ALA A 189 -15.31 2.90 -26.89
N TRP A 190 -14.60 2.03 -26.17
CA TRP A 190 -14.77 0.58 -26.30
C TRP A 190 -16.20 0.13 -25.99
N PHE A 191 -16.80 0.66 -24.91
CA PHE A 191 -18.15 0.31 -24.52
C PHE A 191 -19.20 0.75 -25.55
N LEU A 192 -19.07 1.97 -26.08
CA LEU A 192 -19.99 2.50 -27.08
C LEU A 192 -19.83 1.83 -28.45
N LEU A 193 -18.63 1.36 -28.80
CA LEU A 193 -18.39 0.57 -30.01
C LEU A 193 -18.80 -0.89 -29.88
N GLY A 194 -18.97 -1.38 -28.65
CA GLY A 194 -19.24 -2.78 -28.36
C GLY A 194 -18.02 -3.70 -28.43
N HIS A 195 -16.85 -3.20 -28.82
CA HIS A 195 -15.61 -3.96 -28.94
C HIS A 195 -14.38 -3.11 -28.58
N TYR A 196 -13.28 -3.77 -28.24
CA TYR A 196 -11.99 -3.14 -28.01
C TYR A 196 -11.48 -2.46 -29.29
N ALA A 197 -10.98 -1.23 -29.15
CA ALA A 197 -10.38 -0.47 -30.25
C ALA A 197 -8.99 0.06 -29.86
N GLY A 198 -8.03 -0.11 -30.76
CA GLY A 198 -6.66 0.37 -30.56
C GLY A 198 -6.53 1.89 -30.62
N TYR A 199 -5.45 2.37 -30.00
CA TYR A 199 -5.08 3.79 -29.96
C TYR A 199 -3.66 3.96 -30.50
N GLU A 200 -3.40 5.09 -31.16
CA GLU A 200 -2.09 5.44 -31.74
C GLU A 200 -1.63 6.85 -31.34
N PRO A 201 -0.33 7.18 -31.48
CA PRO A 201 0.19 8.51 -31.22
C PRO A 201 -0.49 9.58 -32.07
N MET A 202 -0.70 10.76 -31.51
CA MET A 202 -1.35 11.90 -32.19
C MET A 202 -0.69 12.22 -33.54
N GLN A 203 0.64 12.14 -33.62
CA GLN A 203 1.39 12.43 -34.85
C GLN A 203 1.06 11.42 -35.96
N GLN A 204 0.92 10.13 -35.63
CA GLN A 204 0.57 9.09 -36.60
C GLN A 204 -0.90 9.22 -37.04
N TRP A 205 -1.79 9.52 -36.08
CA TRP A 205 -3.20 9.77 -36.35
C TRP A 205 -3.42 10.96 -37.30
N LEU A 206 -2.70 12.07 -37.08
CA LEU A 206 -2.75 13.25 -37.96
C LEU A 206 -2.11 12.99 -39.33
N ALA A 207 -1.07 12.16 -39.40
CA ALA A 207 -0.38 11.83 -40.65
C ALA A 207 -1.18 10.87 -41.54
N ASN A 208 -2.14 10.13 -40.97
CA ASN A 208 -2.92 9.10 -41.67
C ASN A 208 -4.43 9.40 -41.63
N PRO A 209 -4.97 10.30 -42.48
CA PRO A 209 -6.38 10.69 -42.46
C PRO A 209 -7.39 9.55 -42.67
N GLY A 210 -6.94 8.40 -43.21
CA GLY A 210 -7.77 7.20 -43.43
C GLY A 210 -7.70 6.16 -42.30
N THR A 211 -6.99 6.43 -41.21
CA THR A 211 -6.89 5.52 -40.06
C THR A 211 -8.26 5.32 -39.40
N THR A 212 -8.58 4.08 -39.02
CA THR A 212 -9.75 3.76 -38.19
C THR A 212 -9.42 3.75 -36.70
N LEU A 213 -8.13 3.90 -36.35
CA LEU A 213 -7.64 3.98 -34.98
C LEU A 213 -7.93 5.36 -34.39
N ARG A 214 -7.96 5.40 -33.06
CA ARG A 214 -8.17 6.63 -32.28
C ARG A 214 -6.86 7.11 -31.68
N THR A 215 -6.86 8.32 -31.16
CA THR A 215 -5.74 8.85 -30.39
C THR A 215 -6.20 9.40 -29.05
N SER A 216 -5.28 9.49 -28.09
CA SER A 216 -5.47 10.16 -26.81
C SER A 216 -4.12 10.66 -26.30
N ALA A 217 -4.13 11.56 -25.32
CA ALA A 217 -2.91 12.08 -24.71
C ALA A 217 -2.06 10.98 -24.04
N ILE A 218 -2.70 9.87 -23.65
CA ILE A 218 -2.05 8.70 -23.05
C ILE A 218 -2.40 7.42 -23.83
N TRP A 219 -2.16 7.46 -25.15
CA TRP A 219 -2.49 6.39 -26.08
C TRP A 219 -1.81 5.05 -25.71
N ASP A 220 -0.62 5.07 -25.13
CA ASP A 220 0.20 3.92 -24.75
C ASP A 220 0.07 3.51 -23.28
N TYR A 221 -0.74 4.22 -22.49
CA TYR A 221 -0.87 3.91 -21.07
C TYR A 221 -1.60 2.57 -20.83
N PRO A 222 -1.28 1.91 -19.70
CA PRO A 222 -1.88 0.65 -19.30
C PRO A 222 -3.41 0.66 -19.22
N GLU A 223 -4.03 -0.48 -19.52
CA GLU A 223 -5.48 -0.58 -19.74
C GLU A 223 -6.27 -1.17 -18.56
N LEU A 224 -5.62 -1.56 -17.45
CA LEU A 224 -6.29 -2.28 -16.36
C LEU A 224 -7.48 -1.51 -15.79
N LEU A 225 -7.30 -0.21 -15.55
CA LEU A 225 -8.39 0.64 -15.02
C LEU A 225 -9.50 0.86 -16.05
N ALA A 226 -9.17 0.85 -17.34
CA ALA A 226 -10.18 0.93 -18.40
C ALA A 226 -11.08 -0.31 -18.39
N TRP A 227 -10.50 -1.50 -18.24
CA TRP A 227 -11.25 -2.75 -18.12
C TRP A 227 -12.11 -2.82 -16.85
N ILE A 228 -11.64 -2.25 -15.73
CA ILE A 228 -12.46 -2.13 -14.52
C ILE A 228 -13.67 -1.20 -14.76
N GLN A 229 -13.50 -0.09 -15.48
CA GLN A 229 -14.63 0.77 -15.83
C GLN A 229 -15.64 0.05 -16.74
N VAL A 230 -15.17 -0.71 -17.73
CA VAL A 230 -15.99 -1.57 -18.60
C VAL A 230 -16.79 -2.59 -17.78
N TRP A 231 -16.19 -3.20 -16.76
CA TRP A 231 -16.89 -4.13 -15.87
C TRP A 231 -18.11 -3.49 -15.20
N PHE A 232 -17.97 -2.28 -14.66
CA PHE A 232 -19.11 -1.57 -14.05
C PHE A 232 -20.12 -1.07 -15.09
N ALA A 233 -19.65 -0.59 -16.24
CA ALA A 233 -20.52 -0.13 -17.32
C ALA A 233 -21.39 -1.26 -17.89
N SER A 234 -20.80 -2.43 -18.13
CA SER A 234 -21.52 -3.62 -18.63
C SER A 234 -22.50 -4.17 -17.60
N ALA A 235 -22.17 -4.14 -16.31
CA ALA A 235 -23.11 -4.54 -15.24
C ALA A 235 -24.28 -3.56 -15.05
N GLU A 236 -24.07 -2.28 -15.33
CA GLU A 236 -25.14 -1.28 -15.36
C GLU A 236 -25.95 -1.34 -16.66
N GLY A 237 -25.38 -1.89 -17.74
CA GLY A 237 -25.99 -1.97 -19.07
C GLY A 237 -25.95 -0.64 -19.84
N SER A 238 -25.28 0.39 -19.31
CA SER A 238 -25.12 1.68 -19.95
C SER A 238 -23.86 2.40 -19.44
N TRP A 239 -23.39 3.40 -20.19
CA TRP A 239 -22.30 4.26 -19.73
C TRP A 239 -22.81 5.34 -18.77
N ASN A 240 -22.98 4.97 -17.50
CA ASN A 240 -23.35 5.88 -16.42
C ASN A 240 -22.10 6.27 -15.61
N GLU A 241 -21.54 7.45 -15.91
CA GLU A 241 -20.26 7.90 -15.34
C GLU A 241 -20.23 7.92 -13.79
N PRO A 242 -21.20 8.53 -13.07
CA PRO A 242 -21.21 8.49 -11.62
C PRO A 242 -21.18 7.09 -11.02
N LEU A 243 -21.94 6.14 -11.59
CA LEU A 243 -21.95 4.76 -11.11
C LEU A 243 -20.61 4.08 -11.41
N ILE A 244 -20.11 4.16 -12.64
CA ILE A 244 -18.80 3.59 -13.01
C ILE A 244 -17.69 4.12 -12.10
N ASN A 245 -17.70 5.41 -11.80
CA ASN A 245 -16.70 6.09 -10.98
C ASN A 245 -16.87 5.83 -9.48
N ALA A 246 -18.01 5.29 -9.03
CA ALA A 246 -18.23 4.97 -7.62
C ALA A 246 -17.16 4.02 -7.05
N VAL A 247 -16.53 3.18 -7.90
CA VAL A 247 -15.43 2.28 -7.49
C VAL A 247 -14.25 3.01 -6.83
N TRP A 248 -14.00 4.29 -7.14
CA TRP A 248 -12.95 5.07 -6.45
C TRP A 248 -13.23 5.23 -4.95
N LEU A 249 -14.50 5.36 -4.57
CA LEU A 249 -14.90 5.33 -3.16
C LEU A 249 -14.61 3.96 -2.54
N GLY A 250 -14.85 2.88 -3.29
CA GLY A 250 -14.47 1.52 -2.90
C GLY A 250 -12.98 1.38 -2.62
N VAL A 251 -12.13 1.98 -3.46
CA VAL A 251 -10.66 2.00 -3.26
C VAL A 251 -10.28 2.78 -2.00
N LEU A 252 -10.94 3.91 -1.71
CA LEU A 252 -10.75 4.65 -0.46
C LEU A 252 -11.10 3.80 0.77
N VAL A 253 -12.24 3.09 0.73
CA VAL A 253 -12.63 2.18 1.81
C VAL A 253 -11.63 1.04 1.95
N ALA A 254 -11.17 0.49 0.83
CA ALA A 254 -10.22 -0.61 0.79
C ALA A 254 -8.86 -0.25 1.40
N ILE A 255 -8.31 0.92 1.07
CA ILE A 255 -7.06 1.37 1.69
C ILE A 255 -7.23 1.65 3.18
N GLY A 256 -8.40 2.17 3.61
CA GLY A 256 -8.73 2.37 5.02
C GLY A 256 -8.79 1.06 5.82
N LEU A 257 -9.59 0.09 5.35
CA LEU A 257 -9.72 -1.23 5.97
C LEU A 257 -8.39 -2.01 5.95
N GLY A 258 -7.71 -1.97 4.81
CA GLY A 258 -6.41 -2.59 4.60
C GLY A 258 -5.33 -2.05 5.55
N SER A 259 -5.27 -0.73 5.70
CA SER A 259 -4.35 -0.04 6.61
C SER A 259 -4.69 -0.31 8.07
N TYR A 260 -5.95 -0.12 8.48
CA TYR A 260 -6.40 -0.42 9.84
C TYR A 260 -6.03 -1.85 10.24
N GLY A 261 -6.44 -2.82 9.42
CA GLY A 261 -6.23 -4.22 9.71
C GLY A 261 -4.76 -4.60 9.77
N SER A 262 -3.95 -4.08 8.85
CA SER A 262 -2.52 -4.38 8.78
C SER A 262 -1.73 -3.72 9.92
N TRP A 263 -2.06 -2.48 10.31
CA TRP A 263 -1.44 -1.83 11.46
C TRP A 263 -1.78 -2.55 12.77
N ARG A 264 -3.02 -3.03 12.92
CA ARG A 264 -3.41 -3.89 14.07
C ARG A 264 -2.63 -5.20 14.08
N ALA A 265 -2.46 -5.86 12.94
CA ALA A 265 -1.63 -7.07 12.81
C ALA A 265 -0.13 -6.80 13.04
N LEU A 266 0.32 -5.56 12.82
CA LEU A 266 1.66 -5.07 13.14
C LEU A 266 1.73 -4.50 14.58
N GLY A 267 0.73 -4.74 15.43
CA GLY A 267 0.78 -4.42 16.86
C GLY A 267 0.63 -2.94 17.22
N VAL A 268 0.12 -2.10 16.30
CA VAL A 268 -0.25 -0.72 16.59
C VAL A 268 -1.57 -0.71 17.34
N ALA A 269 -1.70 0.03 18.44
CA ALA A 269 -2.91 0.03 19.30
C ALA A 269 -4.19 0.43 18.51
N PRO A 270 -5.40 0.00 18.96
CA PRO A 270 -6.65 0.26 18.22
C PRO A 270 -6.93 1.74 17.99
N LEU A 271 -6.75 2.56 19.02
CA LEU A 271 -6.99 4.01 18.95
C LEU A 271 -6.03 4.68 17.95
N TRP A 272 -4.72 4.43 18.06
CA TRP A 272 -3.74 4.98 17.13
C TRP A 272 -4.00 4.54 15.69
N SER A 273 -4.35 3.27 15.49
CA SER A 273 -4.73 2.77 14.16
C SER A 273 -5.93 3.55 13.61
N MET A 274 -6.95 3.82 14.41
CA MET A 274 -8.13 4.56 13.97
C MET A 274 -7.84 6.05 13.72
N ILE A 275 -7.05 6.70 14.58
CA ILE A 275 -6.61 8.09 14.38
C ILE A 275 -5.86 8.22 13.04
N LEU A 276 -4.95 7.29 12.75
CA LEU A 276 -4.18 7.31 11.51
C LEU A 276 -5.03 6.96 10.28
N VAL A 277 -6.03 6.08 10.41
CA VAL A 277 -6.98 5.81 9.31
C VAL A 277 -7.78 7.07 9.04
N TYR A 278 -8.33 7.73 10.07
CA TYR A 278 -9.03 9.00 9.90
C TYR A 278 -8.12 10.04 9.25
N GLY A 279 -6.87 10.18 9.72
CA GLY A 279 -5.89 11.09 9.13
C GLY A 279 -5.62 10.80 7.65
N LEU A 280 -5.47 9.54 7.27
CA LEU A 280 -5.25 9.12 5.88
C LEU A 280 -6.48 9.38 5.01
N LEU A 281 -7.67 8.96 5.46
CA LEU A 281 -8.92 9.06 4.69
C LEU A 281 -9.60 10.43 4.74
N SER A 282 -9.00 11.40 5.42
CA SER A 282 -9.47 12.79 5.43
C SER A 282 -8.54 13.74 4.70
N LEU A 283 -7.43 13.24 4.13
CA LEU A 283 -6.49 14.08 3.40
C LEU A 283 -7.18 14.74 2.21
N PRO A 284 -7.11 16.07 2.07
CA PRO A 284 -7.82 16.78 1.02
C PRO A 284 -7.47 16.30 -0.39
N LEU A 285 -6.21 15.97 -0.65
CA LEU A 285 -5.81 15.50 -1.97
C LEU A 285 -6.34 14.09 -2.28
N ILE A 286 -6.33 13.17 -1.31
CA ILE A 286 -6.95 11.84 -1.46
C ILE A 286 -8.44 11.99 -1.72
N ASP A 287 -9.10 12.83 -0.93
CA ASP A 287 -10.53 13.09 -1.04
C ASP A 287 -10.90 13.76 -2.37
N ALA A 288 -10.05 14.63 -2.90
CA ALA A 288 -10.22 15.20 -4.24
C ALA A 288 -10.16 14.12 -5.34
N HIS A 289 -9.28 13.12 -5.21
CA HIS A 289 -9.20 12.01 -6.18
C HIS A 289 -10.37 11.03 -6.07
N VAL A 290 -11.10 11.05 -4.95
CA VAL A 290 -12.37 10.34 -4.82
C VAL A 290 -13.49 11.19 -5.38
N ALA A 291 -13.66 12.43 -4.92
CA ALA A 291 -14.74 13.32 -5.36
C ALA A 291 -14.70 13.64 -6.87
N LEU A 292 -13.50 13.77 -7.44
CA LEU A 292 -13.25 13.93 -8.88
C LEU A 292 -12.78 12.60 -9.47
N ALA A 293 -13.49 11.51 -9.19
CA ALA A 293 -13.10 10.17 -9.59
C ALA A 293 -12.75 10.01 -11.08
N GLY A 294 -11.88 9.05 -11.36
CA GLY A 294 -11.35 8.74 -12.69
C GLY A 294 -9.82 8.72 -12.76
N TYR A 295 -9.13 9.30 -11.78
CA TYR A 295 -7.66 9.34 -11.73
C TYR A 295 -7.03 8.01 -11.30
N ALA A 296 -5.90 7.64 -11.91
CA ALA A 296 -5.15 6.43 -11.52
C ALA A 296 -4.35 6.56 -10.21
N ASP A 297 -4.07 7.78 -9.74
CA ASP A 297 -3.12 8.00 -8.65
C ASP A 297 -3.60 7.43 -7.30
N LEU A 298 -4.91 7.47 -7.04
CA LEU A 298 -5.50 6.84 -5.84
C LEU A 298 -5.32 5.32 -5.87
N TRP A 299 -5.52 4.70 -7.03
CA TRP A 299 -5.31 3.26 -7.22
C TRP A 299 -3.86 2.88 -6.98
N LEU A 300 -2.93 3.66 -7.52
CA LEU A 300 -1.50 3.42 -7.34
C LEU A 300 -1.08 3.61 -5.88
N ALA A 301 -1.58 4.65 -5.20
CA ALA A 301 -1.36 4.87 -3.77
C ALA A 301 -1.88 3.70 -2.91
N ALA A 302 -3.11 3.26 -3.16
CA ALA A 302 -3.71 2.11 -2.47
C ALA A 302 -2.92 0.83 -2.70
N THR A 303 -2.56 0.54 -3.95
CA THR A 303 -1.82 -0.66 -4.32
C THR A 303 -0.43 -0.69 -3.70
N PHE A 304 0.32 0.41 -3.82
CA PHE A 304 1.66 0.53 -3.26
C PHE A 304 1.62 0.44 -1.72
N GLY A 305 0.70 1.15 -1.08
CA GLY A 305 0.51 1.11 0.37
C GLY A 305 0.21 -0.29 0.90
N LEU A 306 -0.73 -1.01 0.27
CA LEU A 306 -1.10 -2.36 0.68
C LEU A 306 -0.01 -3.39 0.36
N ALA A 307 0.70 -3.23 -0.75
CA ALA A 307 1.88 -4.06 -1.06
C ALA A 307 2.95 -3.92 0.02
N ILE A 308 3.25 -2.69 0.45
CA ILE A 308 4.19 -2.41 1.53
C ILE A 308 3.70 -3.00 2.85
N LEU A 309 2.43 -2.84 3.20
CA LEU A 309 1.88 -3.42 4.43
C LEU A 309 2.00 -4.94 4.45
N SER A 310 1.70 -5.62 3.35
CA SER A 310 1.90 -7.05 3.20
C SER A 310 3.38 -7.44 3.30
N TRP A 311 4.29 -6.70 2.67
CA TRP A 311 5.73 -6.93 2.79
C TRP A 311 6.23 -6.77 4.23
N LEU A 312 5.80 -5.71 4.95
CA LEU A 312 6.18 -5.47 6.34
C LEU A 312 5.62 -6.56 7.28
N ARG A 313 4.41 -7.07 7.00
CA ARG A 313 3.86 -8.22 7.73
C ARG A 313 4.69 -9.47 7.50
N TRP A 314 5.13 -9.73 6.27
CA TRP A 314 6.08 -10.81 6.01
C TRP A 314 7.42 -10.57 6.71
N LEU A 315 7.97 -9.36 6.69
CA LEU A 315 9.24 -9.06 7.35
C LEU A 315 9.20 -9.39 8.84
N ARG A 316 8.09 -9.04 9.50
CA ARG A 316 7.91 -9.24 10.94
C ARG A 316 7.52 -10.67 11.32
N TRP A 317 6.57 -11.26 10.60
CA TRP A 317 5.95 -12.53 10.98
C TRP A 317 6.38 -13.72 10.13
N LYS A 318 7.16 -13.49 9.07
CA LYS A 318 7.65 -14.48 8.10
C LYS A 318 6.55 -15.32 7.44
N GLN A 319 5.36 -14.74 7.30
CA GLN A 319 4.24 -15.37 6.61
C GLN A 319 4.43 -15.27 5.09
N HIS A 320 4.80 -16.37 4.43
CA HIS A 320 5.03 -16.41 2.98
C HIS A 320 3.85 -15.90 2.16
N GLY A 321 2.62 -16.14 2.64
CA GLY A 321 1.43 -15.58 2.02
C GLY A 321 1.42 -14.06 1.90
N GLN A 322 1.90 -13.37 2.93
CA GLN A 322 2.00 -11.90 2.89
C GLN A 322 3.09 -11.43 1.92
N TRP A 323 4.15 -12.22 1.71
CA TRP A 323 5.13 -11.92 0.67
C TRP A 323 4.54 -12.10 -0.73
N LEU A 324 3.82 -13.21 -0.97
CA LEU A 324 3.14 -13.45 -2.25
C LEU A 324 2.11 -12.36 -2.55
N LEU A 325 1.35 -11.93 -1.53
CA LEU A 325 0.38 -10.84 -1.66
C LEU A 325 1.06 -9.51 -1.99
N ALA A 326 2.19 -9.20 -1.33
CA ALA A 326 2.98 -8.02 -1.64
C ALA A 326 3.51 -8.04 -3.08
N ALA A 327 4.03 -9.19 -3.54
CA ALA A 327 4.49 -9.37 -4.90
C ALA A 327 3.36 -9.23 -5.93
N ALA A 328 2.20 -9.86 -5.68
CA ALA A 328 1.05 -9.78 -6.55
C ALA A 328 0.57 -8.33 -6.73
N LEU A 329 0.40 -7.59 -5.63
CA LEU A 329 0.01 -6.18 -5.68
C LEU A 329 1.08 -5.32 -6.36
N ALA A 330 2.37 -5.58 -6.09
CA ALA A 330 3.44 -4.80 -6.71
C ALA A 330 3.48 -5.00 -8.23
N ILE A 331 3.29 -6.23 -8.71
CA ILE A 331 3.23 -6.55 -10.14
C ILE A 331 2.02 -5.90 -10.82
N CYS A 332 0.93 -5.60 -10.10
CA CYS A 332 -0.21 -4.87 -10.65
C CYS A 332 0.09 -3.39 -10.91
N MET A 333 1.05 -2.77 -10.22
CA MET A 333 1.30 -1.33 -10.31
C MET A 333 1.61 -0.81 -11.73
N PRO A 334 2.50 -1.45 -12.52
CA PRO A 334 2.76 -1.04 -13.91
C PRO A 334 1.55 -1.19 -14.82
N PHE A 335 0.56 -2.01 -14.46
CA PHE A 335 -0.69 -2.14 -15.21
C PHE A 335 -1.72 -1.06 -14.85
N ILE A 336 -1.49 -0.30 -13.78
CA ILE A 336 -2.35 0.82 -13.35
C ILE A 336 -1.86 2.13 -13.99
N LYS A 337 -0.55 2.40 -13.88
CA LYS A 337 0.10 3.63 -14.32
C LYS A 337 1.57 3.33 -14.64
N LEU A 338 2.17 4.05 -15.59
CA LEU A 338 3.58 3.86 -15.97
C LEU A 338 4.53 4.04 -14.79
N GLU A 339 4.29 5.03 -13.93
CA GLU A 339 5.09 5.31 -12.73
C GLU A 339 5.05 4.14 -11.73
N GLY A 340 4.04 3.27 -11.82
CA GLY A 340 3.97 2.03 -11.05
C GLY A 340 5.13 1.07 -11.34
N ALA A 341 5.76 1.12 -12.51
CA ALA A 341 6.98 0.38 -12.82
C ALA A 341 8.17 0.81 -11.96
N VAL A 342 8.30 2.11 -11.68
CA VAL A 342 9.37 2.62 -10.81
C VAL A 342 9.14 2.15 -9.38
N TRP A 343 7.90 2.22 -8.88
CA TRP A 343 7.56 1.72 -7.55
C TRP A 343 7.77 0.22 -7.41
N LEU A 344 7.41 -0.56 -8.43
CA LEU A 344 7.70 -1.99 -8.48
C LEU A 344 9.20 -2.26 -8.42
N LEU A 345 10.02 -1.52 -9.18
CA LEU A 345 11.47 -1.68 -9.20
C LEU A 345 12.07 -1.41 -7.81
N ILE A 346 11.77 -0.26 -7.21
CA ILE A 346 12.28 0.10 -5.87
C ILE A 346 11.84 -0.94 -4.83
N ALA A 347 10.55 -1.30 -4.82
CA ALA A 347 10.02 -2.28 -3.88
C ALA A 347 10.64 -3.67 -4.06
N SER A 348 10.84 -4.11 -5.31
CA SER A 348 11.41 -5.43 -5.63
C SER A 348 12.88 -5.53 -5.25
N VAL A 349 13.68 -4.48 -5.52
CA VAL A 349 15.09 -4.43 -5.11
C VAL A 349 15.19 -4.54 -3.59
N LEU A 350 14.42 -3.73 -2.85
CA LEU A 350 14.48 -3.75 -1.39
C LEU A 350 13.91 -5.05 -0.81
N ALA A 351 12.81 -5.57 -1.34
CA ALA A 351 12.28 -6.87 -0.93
C ALA A 351 13.30 -8.00 -1.20
N GLY A 352 13.98 -7.99 -2.36
CA GLY A 352 15.06 -8.91 -2.68
C GLY A 352 16.23 -8.83 -1.69
N LEU A 353 16.69 -7.62 -1.37
CA LEU A 353 17.75 -7.41 -0.38
C LEU A 353 17.36 -7.95 1.01
N THR A 354 16.09 -7.86 1.39
CA THR A 354 15.64 -8.43 2.67
C THR A 354 15.68 -9.95 2.74
N LEU A 355 15.62 -10.64 1.60
CA LEU A 355 15.77 -12.10 1.51
C LEU A 355 17.23 -12.56 1.64
N LEU A 356 18.18 -11.70 1.27
CA LEU A 356 19.60 -12.05 1.30
C LEU A 356 20.19 -12.04 2.72
N PRO A 357 21.17 -12.90 3.03
CA PRO A 357 21.98 -12.79 4.25
C PRO A 357 22.78 -11.48 4.28
N GLN A 358 23.07 -10.97 5.48
CA GLN A 358 23.73 -9.66 5.68
C GLN A 358 25.02 -9.48 4.86
N ARG A 359 25.86 -10.53 4.74
CA ARG A 359 27.10 -10.51 3.93
C ARG A 359 26.82 -10.26 2.44
N TRP A 360 25.81 -10.93 1.88
CA TRP A 360 25.47 -10.86 0.47
C TRP A 360 24.73 -9.57 0.12
N ARG A 361 24.04 -8.95 1.09
CA ARG A 361 23.38 -7.65 0.89
C ARG A 361 24.36 -6.58 0.43
N TRP A 362 25.46 -6.40 1.16
CA TRP A 362 26.45 -5.38 0.82
C TRP A 362 27.20 -5.69 -0.47
N MET A 363 27.47 -6.97 -0.74
CA MET A 363 28.04 -7.38 -2.03
C MET A 363 27.09 -7.07 -3.19
N THR A 364 25.80 -7.33 -3.02
CA THR A 364 24.79 -7.06 -4.05
C THR A 364 24.63 -5.56 -4.28
N VAL A 365 24.56 -4.76 -3.20
CA VAL A 365 24.53 -3.29 -3.31
C VAL A 365 25.79 -2.77 -4.01
N GLY A 366 26.97 -3.23 -3.60
CA GLY A 366 28.23 -2.87 -4.23
C GLY A 366 28.30 -3.26 -5.71
N ALA A 367 27.80 -4.44 -6.07
CA ALA A 367 27.73 -4.89 -7.45
C ALA A 367 26.76 -4.04 -8.29
N ILE A 368 25.59 -3.68 -7.76
CA ILE A 368 24.62 -2.79 -8.43
C ILE A 368 25.26 -1.41 -8.66
N VAL A 369 25.87 -0.82 -7.63
CA VAL A 369 26.54 0.48 -7.74
C VAL A 369 27.69 0.42 -8.74
N LEU A 370 28.50 -0.64 -8.71
CA LEU A 370 29.60 -0.83 -9.65
C LEU A 370 29.09 -1.00 -11.09
N MET A 371 28.01 -1.77 -11.29
CA MET A 371 27.39 -1.95 -12.61
C MET A 371 26.83 -0.64 -13.15
N LEU A 372 26.11 0.13 -12.33
CA LEU A 372 25.59 1.45 -12.72
C LEU A 372 26.73 2.42 -13.03
N GLY A 373 27.77 2.46 -12.18
CA GLY A 373 28.93 3.31 -12.37
C GLY A 373 29.73 2.96 -13.63
N ALA A 374 30.01 1.67 -13.85
CA ALA A 374 30.67 1.21 -15.06
C ALA A 374 29.84 1.49 -16.31
N GLY A 375 28.53 1.23 -16.27
CA GLY A 375 27.62 1.54 -17.37
C GLY A 375 27.66 3.02 -17.74
N LEU A 376 27.62 3.92 -16.76
CA LEU A 376 27.75 5.36 -16.99
C LEU A 376 29.13 5.75 -17.55
N LEU A 377 30.22 5.11 -17.11
CA LEU A 377 31.57 5.37 -17.63
C LEU A 377 31.79 4.88 -19.07
N PHE A 378 31.12 3.81 -19.50
CA PHE A 378 31.28 3.20 -20.83
C PHE A 378 30.24 3.67 -21.86
N GLY A 379 29.64 4.84 -21.66
CA GLY A 379 28.73 5.46 -22.64
C GLY A 379 27.25 5.13 -22.46
N GLY A 380 26.88 4.47 -21.36
CA GLY A 380 25.50 4.24 -20.95
C GLY A 380 25.18 2.78 -20.63
N LEU A 381 24.01 2.56 -20.03
CA LEU A 381 23.49 1.26 -19.64
C LEU A 381 22.07 1.10 -20.17
N VAL A 382 21.79 -0.03 -20.81
CA VAL A 382 20.45 -0.38 -21.25
C VAL A 382 19.87 -1.42 -20.30
N LEU A 383 18.76 -1.10 -19.65
CA LEU A 383 18.12 -1.95 -18.66
C LEU A 383 16.69 -2.32 -19.10
N PRO A 384 16.33 -3.62 -19.09
CA PRO A 384 14.95 -4.00 -19.26
C PRO A 384 14.18 -3.69 -17.98
N VAL A 385 13.23 -2.75 -18.04
CA VAL A 385 12.34 -2.40 -16.93
C VAL A 385 10.93 -2.83 -17.27
N PHE A 386 10.39 -3.74 -16.47
CA PHE A 386 9.03 -4.25 -16.65
C PHE A 386 8.00 -3.10 -16.60
N GLY A 387 7.21 -2.95 -17.67
CA GLY A 387 6.24 -1.87 -17.84
C GLY A 387 6.77 -0.60 -18.53
N LEU A 388 8.09 -0.40 -18.61
CA LEU A 388 8.69 0.76 -19.29
C LEU A 388 9.52 0.39 -20.54
N GLY A 389 9.83 -0.90 -20.73
CA GLY A 389 10.63 -1.38 -21.85
C GLY A 389 12.14 -1.25 -21.59
N TRP A 390 12.92 -1.07 -22.66
CA TRP A 390 14.37 -0.91 -22.57
C TRP A 390 14.71 0.54 -22.23
N VAL A 391 15.05 0.79 -20.96
CA VAL A 391 15.45 2.11 -20.49
C VAL A 391 16.94 2.30 -20.76
N HIS A 392 17.27 3.35 -21.49
CA HIS A 392 18.66 3.71 -21.78
C HIS A 392 19.10 4.81 -20.82
N LEU A 393 20.04 4.49 -19.93
CA LEU A 393 20.64 5.42 -19.00
C LEU A 393 21.97 5.89 -19.60
N SER A 394 22.11 7.18 -19.91
CA SER A 394 23.33 7.74 -20.49
C SER A 394 23.89 8.84 -19.58
N TRP A 395 25.06 9.38 -19.94
CA TRP A 395 25.56 10.56 -19.25
C TRP A 395 24.73 11.78 -19.63
N GLY A 396 23.93 12.28 -18.69
CA GLY A 396 23.14 13.48 -18.91
C GLY A 396 21.78 13.25 -19.58
N SER A 397 21.39 12.01 -19.94
CA SER A 397 20.02 11.72 -20.39
C SER A 397 19.52 10.35 -19.97
N VAL A 398 18.19 10.22 -19.86
CA VAL A 398 17.49 8.95 -19.62
C VAL A 398 16.42 8.79 -20.68
N VAL A 399 16.54 7.79 -21.55
CA VAL A 399 15.54 7.50 -22.57
C VAL A 399 14.63 6.38 -22.08
N VAL A 400 13.35 6.67 -21.97
CA VAL A 400 12.30 5.71 -21.62
C VAL A 400 11.38 5.58 -22.82
N PRO A 401 11.20 4.38 -23.42
CA PRO A 401 10.40 4.19 -24.62
C PRO A 401 9.00 4.84 -24.60
N ALA A 402 8.33 4.81 -23.44
CA ALA A 402 7.00 5.40 -23.26
C ALA A 402 6.99 6.90 -22.93
N LEU A 403 8.11 7.47 -22.46
CA LEU A 403 8.18 8.88 -22.02
C LEU A 403 9.10 9.75 -22.90
N GLY A 404 9.85 9.15 -23.82
CA GLY A 404 10.85 9.82 -24.64
C GLY A 404 12.19 10.00 -23.92
N GLU A 405 12.99 10.94 -24.40
CA GLU A 405 14.27 11.32 -23.82
C GLU A 405 14.07 12.36 -22.71
N LEU A 406 14.65 12.09 -21.53
CA LEU A 406 14.67 12.99 -20.38
C LEU A 406 16.09 13.52 -20.20
N ASP A 407 16.29 14.79 -20.54
CA ASP A 407 17.58 15.45 -20.33
C ASP A 407 17.79 15.76 -18.86
N LEU A 408 18.99 15.43 -18.36
CA LEU A 408 19.37 15.57 -16.97
C LEU A 408 20.10 16.90 -16.72
N HIS A 409 19.38 17.89 -16.19
CA HIS A 409 19.96 19.17 -15.82
C HIS A 409 19.22 19.81 -14.64
N TRP A 410 19.92 20.65 -13.88
CA TRP A 410 19.37 21.20 -12.64
C TRP A 410 18.26 22.25 -12.89
N HIS A 411 17.14 22.08 -12.19
CA HIS A 411 16.02 23.03 -12.15
C HIS A 411 15.76 23.51 -10.71
N PRO A 412 15.57 24.82 -10.47
CA PRO A 412 15.47 25.40 -9.13
C PRO A 412 14.05 25.33 -8.52
N VAL A 413 13.35 24.20 -8.59
CA VAL A 413 11.93 24.04 -8.15
C VAL A 413 11.74 23.83 -6.63
N GLY A 414 12.71 24.26 -5.82
CA GLY A 414 12.73 23.97 -4.39
C GLY A 414 11.59 24.63 -3.61
N VAL A 415 11.22 25.85 -4.00
CA VAL A 415 10.16 26.63 -3.33
C VAL A 415 8.80 25.99 -3.59
N GLU A 416 8.56 25.55 -4.82
CA GLU A 416 7.32 24.93 -5.26
C GLU A 416 7.15 23.54 -4.63
N MET A 417 8.22 22.76 -4.55
CA MET A 417 8.20 21.48 -3.84
C MET A 417 7.89 21.64 -2.35
N LEU A 418 8.50 22.64 -1.68
CA LEU A 418 8.21 22.92 -0.27
C LEU A 418 6.79 23.49 -0.07
N SER A 419 6.36 24.40 -0.95
CA SER A 419 5.00 24.95 -0.95
C SER A 419 3.96 23.83 -1.11
N GLY A 420 4.21 22.87 -2.00
CA GLY A 420 3.35 21.71 -2.21
C GLY A 420 3.16 20.84 -0.96
N LEU A 421 4.19 20.72 -0.12
CA LEU A 421 4.16 19.93 1.10
C LEU A 421 3.61 20.72 2.30
N PHE A 422 4.01 21.97 2.48
CA PHE A 422 3.78 22.71 3.72
C PHE A 422 2.70 23.79 3.61
N THR A 423 2.52 24.40 2.44
CA THR A 423 1.66 25.57 2.27
C THR A 423 0.34 25.22 1.60
N LEU A 424 0.35 24.36 0.59
CA LEU A 424 -0.87 23.95 -0.10
C LEU A 424 -1.74 23.06 0.81
N PRO A 425 -3.08 23.19 0.73
CA PRO A 425 -4.01 22.48 1.60
C PRO A 425 -4.23 21.02 1.16
N ASN A 426 -3.15 20.30 0.83
CA ASN A 426 -3.21 18.93 0.33
C ASN A 426 -3.12 17.87 1.43
N TRP A 427 -2.44 18.21 2.55
CA TRP A 427 -1.86 17.22 3.46
C TRP A 427 -2.24 17.40 4.94
N HIS A 428 -3.14 18.34 5.25
CA HIS A 428 -3.40 18.80 6.63
C HIS A 428 -2.09 19.11 7.36
N LEU A 429 -1.84 18.45 8.49
CA LEU A 429 -0.63 18.59 9.31
C LEU A 429 0.40 17.47 9.09
N LEU A 430 0.21 16.59 8.09
CA LEU A 430 1.01 15.37 7.92
C LEU A 430 2.52 15.67 7.91
N TRP A 431 2.96 16.59 7.05
CA TRP A 431 4.38 16.89 6.86
C TRP A 431 4.99 17.68 8.01
N TYR A 432 4.16 18.30 8.86
CA TYR A 432 4.59 18.92 10.11
C TYR A 432 4.75 17.89 11.24
N LEU A 433 3.81 16.95 11.33
CA LEU A 433 3.80 15.92 12.38
C LEU A 433 4.82 14.81 12.14
N LEU A 434 5.05 14.43 10.88
CA LEU A 434 5.99 13.36 10.53
C LEU A 434 7.41 13.59 11.08
N PRO A 435 8.10 14.71 10.82
CA PRO A 435 9.44 14.94 11.37
C PRO A 435 9.43 15.01 12.90
N LEU A 436 8.40 15.59 13.52
CA LEU A 436 8.27 15.64 14.97
C LEU A 436 8.20 14.23 15.57
N VAL A 437 7.34 13.36 15.05
CA VAL A 437 7.21 11.97 15.52
C VAL A 437 8.51 11.20 15.26
N LEU A 438 9.16 11.42 14.12
CA LEU A 438 10.44 10.77 13.79
C LEU A 438 11.55 11.16 14.78
N VAL A 439 11.67 12.45 15.12
CA VAL A 439 12.65 12.94 16.11
C VAL A 439 12.36 12.35 17.49
N LEU A 440 11.10 12.41 17.95
CA LEU A 440 10.69 11.87 19.25
C LEU A 440 10.87 10.34 19.36
N ARG A 441 10.82 9.62 18.24
CA ARG A 441 10.91 8.16 18.17
C ARG A 441 12.17 7.66 17.46
N TRP A 442 13.18 8.52 17.32
CA TRP A 442 14.41 8.23 16.57
C TRP A 442 15.13 6.97 17.06
N ARG A 443 15.20 6.76 18.37
CA ARG A 443 15.80 5.53 18.95
C ARG A 443 15.04 4.27 18.54
N GLY A 444 13.71 4.33 18.53
CA GLY A 444 12.87 3.22 18.08
C GLY A 444 13.06 2.93 16.59
N PHE A 445 13.19 3.98 15.78
CA PHE A 445 13.50 3.89 14.35
C PHE A 445 14.83 3.17 14.08
N LEU A 446 15.89 3.51 14.82
CA LEU A 446 17.21 2.89 14.63
C LEU A 446 17.27 1.41 15.03
N VAL A 447 16.47 0.99 16.01
CA VAL A 447 16.50 -0.38 16.53
C VAL A 447 15.60 -1.32 15.71
N ASP A 448 14.39 -0.89 15.38
CA ASP A 448 13.43 -1.75 14.67
C ASP A 448 13.82 -1.93 13.20
N GLN A 449 14.15 -3.17 12.83
CA GLN A 449 14.47 -3.55 11.46
C GLN A 449 13.33 -3.23 10.46
N THR A 450 12.07 -3.38 10.86
CA THR A 450 10.91 -3.13 10.01
C THR A 450 10.80 -1.64 9.67
N LEU A 451 10.99 -0.77 10.67
CA LEU A 451 11.01 0.68 10.50
C LEU A 451 12.17 1.12 9.60
N ARG A 452 13.37 0.55 9.79
CA ARG A 452 14.54 0.88 8.96
C ARG A 452 14.31 0.56 7.49
N TRP A 453 13.81 -0.62 7.16
CA TRP A 453 13.53 -0.99 5.77
C TRP A 453 12.46 -0.11 5.13
N LEU A 454 11.41 0.22 5.87
CA LEU A 454 10.39 1.17 5.41
C LEU A 454 10.98 2.57 5.19
N GLY A 455 11.84 3.04 6.11
CA GLY A 455 12.53 4.32 5.99
C GLY A 455 13.46 4.37 4.77
N ILE A 456 14.22 3.30 4.52
CA ILE A 456 15.07 3.18 3.32
C ILE A 456 14.21 3.18 2.06
N LEU A 457 13.08 2.46 2.05
CA LEU A 457 12.16 2.46 0.92
C LEU A 457 11.62 3.86 0.62
N LEU A 458 11.13 4.57 1.63
CA LEU A 458 10.62 5.93 1.48
C LEU A 458 11.73 6.90 1.06
N LEU A 459 12.95 6.71 1.55
CA LEU A 459 14.11 7.49 1.11
C LEU A 459 14.43 7.24 -0.37
N CYS A 460 14.45 5.98 -0.82
CA CYS A 460 14.66 5.66 -2.24
C CYS A 460 13.57 6.28 -3.13
N CYS A 461 12.30 6.21 -2.71
CA CYS A 461 11.20 6.87 -3.42
C CYS A 461 11.35 8.39 -3.45
N ALA A 462 11.70 9.01 -2.31
CA ALA A 462 11.93 10.44 -2.21
C ALA A 462 13.13 10.89 -3.06
N THR A 463 14.22 10.12 -3.08
CA THR A 463 15.38 10.37 -3.95
C THR A 463 15.00 10.26 -5.42
N PHE A 464 14.18 9.29 -5.81
CA PHE A 464 13.66 9.21 -7.17
C PHE A 464 12.85 10.45 -7.54
N LEU A 465 11.90 10.88 -6.69
CA LEU A 465 11.11 12.09 -6.94
C LEU A 465 11.97 13.35 -6.97
N PHE A 466 13.00 13.43 -6.11
CA PHE A 466 13.96 14.52 -6.12
C PHE A 466 14.70 14.57 -7.46
N VAL A 467 15.24 13.44 -7.93
CA VAL A 467 15.89 13.38 -9.25
C VAL A 467 14.90 13.74 -10.36
N LEU A 468 13.69 13.19 -10.33
CA LEU A 468 12.67 13.46 -11.34
C LEU A 468 12.36 14.95 -11.47
N PHE A 469 12.08 15.65 -10.37
CA PHE A 469 11.64 17.05 -10.42
C PHE A 469 12.77 18.07 -10.47
N PHE A 470 13.94 17.79 -9.90
CA PHE A 470 15.06 18.74 -9.90
C PHE A 470 16.02 18.54 -11.05
N PHE A 471 15.99 17.38 -11.71
CA PHE A 471 16.95 17.06 -12.76
C PHE A 471 16.29 16.76 -14.11
N THR A 472 14.98 16.87 -14.28
CA THR A 472 14.35 16.64 -15.60
C THR A 472 13.30 17.70 -15.91
N GLU A 473 12.83 17.72 -17.16
CA GLU A 473 11.71 18.54 -17.63
C GLU A 473 10.40 18.35 -16.85
N ALA A 474 10.30 17.29 -16.04
CA ALA A 474 9.21 17.13 -15.08
C ALA A 474 9.16 18.26 -14.02
N SER A 475 10.22 19.07 -13.89
CA SER A 475 10.27 20.32 -13.13
C SER A 475 9.11 21.26 -13.46
N ALA A 476 8.72 21.38 -14.74
CA ALA A 476 7.59 22.20 -15.17
C ALA A 476 6.24 21.75 -14.56
N TRP A 477 6.11 20.47 -14.21
CA TRP A 477 4.93 19.96 -13.49
C TRP A 477 5.00 20.19 -11.98
N ALA A 478 6.19 20.40 -11.43
CA ALA A 478 6.35 20.87 -10.06
C ALA A 478 5.96 22.35 -9.95
N GLU A 479 6.39 23.17 -10.91
CA GLU A 479 6.08 24.62 -10.96
C GLU A 479 4.59 24.90 -11.00
N ASN A 480 3.85 24.14 -11.81
CA ASN A 480 2.41 24.29 -11.96
C ASN A 480 1.60 23.43 -10.97
N TYR A 481 2.25 22.71 -10.05
CA TYR A 481 1.64 21.80 -9.07
C TYR A 481 0.76 20.69 -9.66
N THR A 482 0.88 20.41 -10.95
CA THR A 482 -0.02 19.50 -11.69
C THR A 482 0.27 18.03 -11.40
N SER A 483 1.55 17.65 -11.23
CA SER A 483 1.95 16.24 -11.03
C SER A 483 2.73 15.99 -9.74
N SER A 484 3.39 17.01 -9.17
CA SER A 484 4.26 16.83 -7.98
C SER A 484 3.49 16.25 -6.79
N ASN A 485 2.38 16.88 -6.41
CA ASN A 485 1.55 16.44 -5.30
C ASN A 485 0.92 15.06 -5.56
N ARG A 486 0.55 14.75 -6.81
CA ARG A 486 -0.03 13.45 -7.20
C ARG A 486 0.98 12.31 -7.05
N LEU A 487 2.22 12.53 -7.49
CA LEU A 487 3.28 11.53 -7.34
C LEU A 487 3.68 11.33 -5.88
N ILE A 488 3.71 12.40 -5.07
CA ILE A 488 3.90 12.29 -3.62
C ILE A 488 2.75 11.50 -2.97
N MET A 489 1.50 11.68 -3.43
CA MET A 489 0.32 10.97 -2.91
C MET A 489 0.48 9.45 -2.97
N HIS A 490 1.17 8.91 -3.97
CA HIS A 490 1.45 7.48 -4.09
C HIS A 490 2.14 6.91 -2.83
N LEU A 491 3.01 7.70 -2.20
CA LEU A 491 3.82 7.30 -1.05
C LEU A 491 3.08 7.46 0.29
N VAL A 492 2.02 8.27 0.33
CA VAL A 492 1.36 8.69 1.56
C VAL A 492 0.86 7.53 2.43
N PRO A 493 0.25 6.45 1.90
CA PRO A 493 -0.14 5.31 2.71
C PRO A 493 1.05 4.62 3.42
N ALA A 494 2.21 4.60 2.76
CA ALA A 494 3.46 4.10 3.36
C ALA A 494 4.03 5.08 4.39
N VAL A 495 3.88 6.39 4.19
CA VAL A 495 4.23 7.43 5.19
C VAL A 495 3.36 7.30 6.45
N PHE A 496 2.04 7.12 6.30
CA PHE A 496 1.17 6.84 7.45
C PHE A 496 1.54 5.52 8.13
N THR A 497 1.97 4.52 7.37
CA THR A 497 2.49 3.27 7.92
C THR A 497 3.77 3.49 8.73
N LEU A 498 4.67 4.37 8.28
CA LEU A 498 5.84 4.76 9.05
C LEU A 498 5.43 5.40 10.39
N MET A 499 4.50 6.35 10.36
CA MET A 499 3.93 6.95 11.58
C MET A 499 3.30 5.90 12.50
N ALA A 500 2.51 4.98 11.94
CA ALA A 500 1.87 3.89 12.69
C ALA A 500 2.90 3.04 13.44
N LEU A 501 3.98 2.66 12.75
CA LEU A 501 5.04 1.85 13.34
C LEU A 501 5.90 2.62 14.34
N LEU A 502 6.10 3.94 14.19
CA LEU A 502 6.79 4.79 15.17
C LEU A 502 5.97 4.94 16.47
N LEU A 503 4.64 5.02 16.34
CA LEU A 503 3.69 5.07 17.46
C LEU A 503 3.42 3.69 18.09
N ARG A 504 3.98 2.62 17.52
CA ARG A 504 3.88 1.27 18.09
C ARG A 504 4.49 1.23 19.49
N GLY A 505 3.76 0.65 20.44
CA GLY A 505 4.16 0.55 21.85
C GLY A 505 3.90 1.81 22.68
N VAL A 506 3.27 2.85 22.11
CA VAL A 506 2.72 3.96 22.89
C VAL A 506 1.41 3.47 23.52
N SER A 507 1.48 3.12 24.81
CA SER A 507 0.34 2.61 25.57
C SER A 507 -0.74 3.67 25.71
N VAL A 508 -1.98 3.30 25.38
CA VAL A 508 -3.16 4.11 25.71
C VAL A 508 -3.72 3.58 27.04
N PRO A 509 -3.77 4.38 28.12
CA PRO A 509 -4.26 3.93 29.41
C PRO A 509 -5.64 3.24 29.27
N GLY A 510 -5.72 1.98 29.70
CA GLY A 510 -6.96 1.18 29.66
C GLY A 510 -7.32 0.52 28.33
N ALA A 511 -6.53 0.69 27.26
CA ALA A 511 -6.76 0.01 25.97
C ALA A 511 -6.00 -1.30 25.80
N ASP A 512 -4.82 -1.43 26.43
CA ASP A 512 -3.89 -2.56 26.25
C ASP A 512 -4.07 -3.71 27.25
N LYS A 513 -5.06 -3.63 28.16
CA LYS A 513 -5.45 -4.80 28.96
C LYS A 513 -6.26 -5.76 28.10
N SER A 514 -5.57 -6.52 27.27
CA SER A 514 -6.09 -7.81 26.82
C SER A 514 -6.27 -8.67 28.07
N PRO A 515 -7.30 -9.52 28.17
CA PRO A 515 -7.33 -10.51 29.23
C PRO A 515 -6.05 -11.32 29.08
N GLU A 516 -5.15 -11.23 30.06
CA GLU A 516 -4.14 -12.26 30.23
C GLU A 516 -4.91 -13.58 30.19
N SER A 517 -4.54 -14.42 29.23
CA SER A 517 -4.91 -15.81 29.26
C SER A 517 -4.52 -16.30 30.65
N GLU A 518 -5.49 -16.45 31.55
CA GLU A 518 -5.33 -17.24 32.75
C GLU A 518 -4.80 -18.59 32.25
N ALA A 519 -3.50 -18.79 32.42
CA ALA A 519 -2.93 -20.10 32.22
C ALA A 519 -3.71 -21.03 33.15
N PRO A 520 -4.24 -22.18 32.64
CA PRO A 520 -4.90 -23.12 33.52
C PRO A 520 -3.91 -23.48 34.61
N SER A 521 -4.22 -23.08 35.85
CA SER A 521 -3.51 -23.55 37.01
C SER A 521 -3.61 -25.08 36.98
N LEU A 522 -2.49 -25.75 36.74
CA LEU A 522 -2.43 -27.20 36.83
C LEU A 522 -2.93 -27.61 38.23
N PRO A 523 -3.87 -28.56 38.35
CA PRO A 523 -4.23 -29.12 39.64
C PRO A 523 -2.98 -29.78 40.24
N GLY A 524 -2.60 -29.32 41.44
CA GLY A 524 -1.50 -29.87 42.24
C GLY A 524 -1.91 -31.08 43.05
#